data_AF-A0A9D1BXS6-F1
#
_entry.id   AF-A0A9D1BXS6-F1
#
_cell.length_a   1.000
_cell.length_b   1.000
_cell.length_c   1.000
_cell.angle_alpha   90.00
_cell.angle_beta   90.00
_cell.angle_gamma   90.00
#
_symmetry.space_group_name_H-M   'P 1'
#
loop_
_entity.id
_entity.type
_entity.pdbx_description
1 polymer ?
#
loop_
_entity_poly.entity_id
_entity_poly.type
_entity_poly.pdbx_seq_one_letter_code
_entity_poly.pdbx_strand_id
1 'polypeptide(L)'
;MRRKEVLIGGLVTILVLVSAAGLVYAQGGGPEGWLGPQGGGEPDPYTTFTYQGLLKRDGVPVDDYCAFRLNLYDASSGGNLIDTFNTSEWVTKGVFTIDVYGFAGDLNGEARWLEVAVKCSGDADYVALEPRQPLRPAPSAMALPGLRTSHNDTSPSVIGGYHGNTVADGVVGATIGGGGYNGNVNQVNANYGTVGGGANNTAGGVYAAVGGGVSNVADGMEATVAGGYNNQASGYAATVGGGISNQATATFATVPGGYGAVASHYGEMAYASGYFGSTAGNAQTSLYVLRGLSNGSDWVYLYLDGSNQAITIADGRTVVFDILVVGRSSTSDGNESAGYHIRGVAERAEGVLSFWSNVYSLHEDDASWEAGVFTAPDGELTVGVHGNDETAVRWVAVVRTAEVAW
;
A
#
# COMPACT_ATOMS: atom_id res chain seq x y z
N MET A 1 63.07 15.14 1.91
CA MET A 1 63.77 13.86 1.64
C MET A 1 63.31 12.81 2.65
N ARG A 2 62.75 11.72 2.12
CA ARG A 2 62.77 10.30 2.55
C ARG A 2 62.45 9.92 4.03
N ARG A 3 61.44 9.12 4.40
CA ARG A 3 60.85 7.80 4.01
C ARG A 3 61.21 6.74 5.07
N LYS A 4 60.21 5.88 5.37
CA LYS A 4 60.25 4.52 5.96
C LYS A 4 60.15 4.44 7.50
N GLU A 5 59.61 3.39 8.12
CA GLU A 5 58.58 2.37 7.85
C GLU A 5 58.43 1.60 9.20
N VAL A 6 57.18 1.26 9.55
CA VAL A 6 56.64 0.13 10.35
C VAL A 6 57.63 -0.88 11.01
N LEU A 7 57.42 -1.23 12.29
CA LEU A 7 57.09 -2.61 12.78
C LEU A 7 57.03 -2.77 14.33
N ILE A 8 55.86 -3.21 14.80
CA ILE A 8 55.53 -4.32 15.74
C ILE A 8 56.41 -4.59 16.99
N GLY A 9 55.77 -4.52 18.16
CA GLY A 9 56.04 -5.30 19.38
C GLY A 9 54.74 -5.35 20.20
N GLY A 10 54.29 -6.41 20.88
CA GLY A 10 54.92 -7.60 21.44
C GLY A 10 54.39 -7.75 22.89
N LEU A 11 54.04 -8.98 23.31
CA LEU A 11 53.40 -9.41 24.57
C LEU A 11 51.87 -9.24 24.62
N VAL A 12 51.07 -10.23 25.01
CA VAL A 12 51.11 -10.93 26.32
C VAL A 12 50.60 -12.38 26.21
N THR A 13 51.36 -13.31 26.79
CA THR A 13 50.96 -14.68 27.18
C THR A 13 50.03 -14.67 28.39
N ILE A 14 48.85 -15.31 28.31
CA ILE A 14 48.08 -15.72 29.50
C ILE A 14 47.62 -17.18 29.35
N LEU A 15 48.11 -17.95 30.32
CA LEU A 15 47.66 -19.18 30.98
C LEU A 15 46.38 -19.87 30.50
N VAL A 16 46.54 -21.17 30.23
CA VAL A 16 45.52 -22.21 30.10
C VAL A 16 44.87 -22.49 31.46
N LEU A 17 43.54 -22.51 31.51
CA LEU A 17 42.76 -23.24 32.50
C LEU A 17 41.62 -23.96 31.78
N VAL A 18 41.76 -25.29 31.71
CA VAL A 18 40.82 -26.23 31.13
C VAL A 18 39.63 -26.39 32.09
N SER A 19 38.45 -25.99 31.65
CA SER A 19 37.19 -26.51 32.18
C SER A 19 36.50 -27.29 31.05
N ALA A 20 36.51 -28.61 31.19
CA ALA A 20 35.78 -29.52 30.32
C ALA A 20 34.28 -29.36 30.59
N ALA A 21 33.58 -28.68 29.69
CA ALA A 21 32.15 -28.85 29.48
C ALA A 21 31.98 -29.23 28.01
N GLY A 22 31.70 -30.51 27.77
CA GLY A 22 31.28 -30.98 26.45
C GLY A 22 29.97 -30.29 26.09
N LEU A 23 30.04 -29.27 25.25
CA LEU A 23 28.89 -28.77 24.51
C LEU A 23 28.56 -29.83 23.46
N VAL A 24 27.60 -30.69 23.80
CA VAL A 24 26.86 -31.44 22.79
C VAL A 24 26.10 -30.40 21.97
N TYR A 25 26.53 -30.18 20.74
CA TYR A 25 25.69 -29.49 19.75
C TYR A 25 24.52 -30.42 19.42
N ALA A 26 23.30 -30.02 19.80
CA ALA A 26 22.14 -30.44 19.06
C ALA A 26 22.20 -29.73 17.70
N GLN A 27 22.68 -30.41 16.66
CA GLN A 27 22.36 -30.01 15.30
C GLN A 27 20.86 -30.20 15.12
N GLY A 28 20.08 -29.15 15.33
CA GLY A 28 18.75 -29.08 14.74
C GLY A 28 18.94 -29.14 13.22
N GLY A 29 18.30 -30.10 12.57
CA GLY A 29 18.19 -30.07 11.11
C GLY A 29 17.65 -28.70 10.72
N GLY A 30 18.42 -27.97 9.90
CA GLY A 30 17.87 -26.80 9.21
C GLY A 30 16.69 -27.23 8.35
N PRO A 31 15.78 -26.30 7.99
CA PRO A 31 14.68 -26.63 7.12
C PRO A 31 15.23 -27.19 5.81
N GLU A 32 14.94 -28.46 5.54
CA GLU A 32 15.09 -29.01 4.20
C GLU A 32 14.24 -28.16 3.25
N GLY A 33 14.80 -27.88 2.07
CA GLY A 33 14.25 -26.92 1.12
C GLY A 33 12.79 -27.20 0.80
N TRP A 34 11.97 -26.17 0.96
CA TRP A 34 10.60 -26.14 0.44
C TRP A 34 10.65 -26.16 -1.09
N LEU A 35 10.56 -27.36 -1.66
CA LEU A 35 10.09 -27.53 -3.03
C LEU A 35 8.57 -27.34 -3.00
N GLY A 36 8.08 -26.44 -3.87
CA GLY A 36 6.66 -26.17 -4.03
C GLY A 36 5.82 -27.42 -4.36
N PRO A 37 4.49 -27.26 -4.42
CA PRO A 37 3.53 -28.33 -4.17
C PRO A 37 3.56 -29.37 -5.30
N GLN A 38 4.09 -30.54 -5.00
CA GLN A 38 3.73 -31.77 -5.71
C GLN A 38 2.70 -32.51 -4.88
N GLY A 39 1.58 -32.84 -5.52
CA GLY A 39 0.42 -33.47 -4.92
C GLY A 39 0.77 -34.69 -4.06
N GLY A 40 0.57 -34.53 -2.76
CA GLY A 40 0.44 -35.56 -1.75
C GLY A 40 -0.32 -34.92 -0.61
N GLY A 41 -1.42 -35.53 -0.16
CA GLY A 41 -2.27 -35.01 0.91
C GLY A 41 -1.59 -35.03 2.26
N GLU A 42 -0.58 -34.18 2.44
CA GLU A 42 0.00 -33.92 3.75
C GLU A 42 -0.96 -33.01 4.53
N PRO A 43 -1.41 -33.41 5.73
CA PRO A 43 -2.41 -32.67 6.48
C PRO A 43 -1.89 -31.29 6.88
N ASP A 44 -2.74 -30.27 6.73
CA ASP A 44 -2.42 -28.87 7.02
C ASP A 44 -1.83 -28.73 8.45
N PRO A 45 -0.58 -28.25 8.60
CA PRO A 45 0.08 -28.12 9.91
C PRO A 45 -0.65 -27.19 10.88
N TYR A 46 -1.63 -26.41 10.42
CA TYR A 46 -2.50 -25.59 11.25
C TYR A 46 -3.69 -26.36 11.86
N THR A 47 -3.91 -27.62 11.45
CA THR A 47 -5.01 -28.48 11.88
C THR A 47 -4.56 -29.77 12.56
N THR A 48 -3.24 -29.98 12.68
CA THR A 48 -2.65 -31.15 13.30
C THR A 48 -2.02 -30.84 14.65
N PHE A 49 -1.92 -31.85 15.50
CA PHE A 49 -1.08 -31.79 16.69
C PHE A 49 -0.47 -33.16 17.01
N THR A 50 0.71 -33.14 17.61
CA THR A 50 1.38 -34.35 18.05
C THR A 50 0.92 -34.74 19.46
N TYR A 51 0.49 -35.99 19.62
CA TYR A 51 0.16 -36.60 20.90
C TYR A 51 1.21 -37.66 21.27
N GLN A 52 1.88 -37.46 22.41
CA GLN A 52 2.93 -38.36 22.89
C GLN A 52 2.61 -38.86 24.29
N GLY A 53 2.99 -40.11 24.57
CA GLY A 53 2.74 -40.71 25.87
C GLY A 53 3.65 -41.89 26.18
N LEU A 54 3.58 -42.31 27.44
CA LEU A 54 4.22 -43.52 27.96
C LEU A 54 3.13 -44.54 28.33
N LEU A 55 3.01 -45.60 27.52
CA LEU A 55 2.12 -46.72 27.73
C LEU A 55 2.79 -47.83 28.55
N LYS A 56 2.12 -48.25 29.62
CA LYS A 56 2.53 -49.37 30.48
C LYS A 56 1.36 -50.35 30.65
N ARG A 57 1.69 -51.63 30.76
CA ARG A 57 0.78 -52.72 31.13
C ARG A 57 1.30 -53.35 32.42
N ASP A 58 0.48 -53.35 33.47
CA ASP A 58 0.86 -53.82 34.82
C ASP A 58 2.18 -53.22 35.33
N GLY A 59 2.43 -51.95 35.00
CA GLY A 59 3.65 -51.23 35.37
C GLY A 59 4.86 -51.46 34.45
N VAL A 60 4.78 -52.39 33.51
CA VAL A 60 5.85 -52.70 32.54
C VAL A 60 5.62 -51.91 31.24
N PRO A 61 6.64 -51.23 30.68
CA PRO A 61 6.51 -50.53 29.40
C PRO A 61 6.14 -51.50 28.26
N VAL A 62 5.17 -51.10 27.42
CA VAL A 62 4.73 -51.89 26.27
C VAL A 62 5.72 -51.74 25.11
N ASP A 63 6.04 -52.83 24.41
CA ASP A 63 6.93 -52.84 23.24
C ASP A 63 6.24 -53.63 22.11
N ASP A 64 5.26 -53.01 21.46
CA ASP A 64 4.31 -53.67 20.56
C ASP A 64 3.68 -52.69 19.55
N TYR A 65 3.06 -53.23 18.51
CA TYR A 65 2.26 -52.46 17.55
C TYR A 65 0.81 -52.39 18.03
N CYS A 66 0.35 -51.19 18.40
CA CYS A 66 -0.94 -50.99 19.05
C CYS A 66 -1.87 -50.12 18.20
N ALA A 67 -3.15 -50.49 18.16
CA ALA A 67 -4.20 -49.64 17.61
C ALA A 67 -4.65 -48.63 18.68
N PHE A 68 -4.70 -47.36 18.31
CA PHE A 68 -5.16 -46.24 19.12
C PHE A 68 -6.49 -45.72 18.61
N ARG A 69 -7.42 -45.49 19.53
CA ARG A 69 -8.65 -44.74 19.32
C ARG A 69 -8.62 -43.54 20.24
N LEU A 70 -8.58 -42.36 19.65
CA LEU A 70 -8.63 -41.08 20.35
C LEU A 70 -10.05 -40.55 20.23
N ASN A 71 -10.77 -40.49 21.35
CA ASN A 71 -12.14 -39.99 21.41
C ASN A 71 -12.13 -38.58 22.02
N LEU A 72 -12.75 -37.63 21.32
CA LEU A 72 -12.86 -36.24 21.76
C LEU A 72 -14.20 -36.03 22.48
N TYR A 73 -14.17 -35.55 23.72
CA TYR A 73 -15.36 -35.31 24.54
C TYR A 73 -15.50 -33.84 24.98
N ASP A 74 -16.73 -33.45 25.30
CA ASP A 74 -17.10 -32.14 25.87
C ASP A 74 -16.99 -32.06 27.40
N ALA A 75 -16.61 -33.15 28.09
CA ALA A 75 -16.46 -33.21 29.55
C ALA A 75 -15.37 -34.18 30.02
N SER A 76 -14.83 -33.92 31.22
CA SER A 76 -13.77 -34.73 31.86
C SER A 76 -14.20 -36.14 32.28
N SER A 77 -15.50 -36.35 32.49
CA SER A 77 -16.13 -37.65 32.76
C SER A 77 -17.60 -37.56 32.32
N GLY A 78 -18.18 -38.63 31.78
CA GLY A 78 -19.48 -38.54 31.11
C GLY A 78 -19.42 -37.71 29.82
N GLY A 79 -20.41 -36.85 29.56
CA GLY A 79 -20.43 -35.94 28.40
C GLY A 79 -20.77 -36.61 27.06
N ASN A 80 -20.79 -35.81 25.99
CA ASN A 80 -21.01 -36.26 24.63
C ASN A 80 -19.68 -36.53 23.92
N LEU A 81 -19.64 -37.62 23.16
CA LEU A 81 -18.58 -37.87 22.18
C LEU A 81 -18.79 -36.91 21.00
N ILE A 82 -17.75 -36.13 20.70
CA ILE A 82 -17.74 -35.14 19.62
C ILE A 82 -17.22 -35.79 18.34
N ASP A 83 -16.04 -36.42 18.41
CA ASP A 83 -15.42 -37.07 17.27
C ASP A 83 -14.45 -38.18 17.71
N THR A 84 -14.05 -39.04 16.76
CA THR A 84 -13.13 -40.15 16.97
C THR A 84 -12.07 -40.20 15.89
N PHE A 85 -10.80 -40.20 16.30
CA PHE A 85 -9.66 -40.45 15.44
C PHE A 85 -9.08 -41.83 15.73
N ASN A 86 -8.90 -42.67 14.70
CA ASN A 86 -8.30 -43.99 14.84
C ASN A 86 -6.97 -44.02 14.08
N THR A 87 -5.93 -44.58 14.70
CA THR A 87 -4.64 -44.86 14.06
C THR A 87 -4.02 -46.12 14.67
N SER A 88 -2.93 -46.63 14.10
CA SER A 88 -2.13 -47.70 14.71
C SER A 88 -0.67 -47.31 14.66
N GLU A 89 -0.01 -47.33 15.81
CA GLU A 89 1.37 -46.87 15.95
C GLU A 89 2.24 -47.88 16.69
N TRP A 90 3.54 -47.84 16.40
CA TRP A 90 4.54 -48.55 17.17
C TRP A 90 4.69 -47.90 18.56
N VAL A 91 4.58 -48.73 19.59
CA VAL A 91 4.96 -48.37 20.95
C VAL A 91 6.31 -49.01 21.22
N THR A 92 7.34 -48.21 21.45
CA THR A 92 8.70 -48.72 21.69
C THR A 92 9.14 -48.39 23.11
N LYS A 93 9.42 -49.43 23.92
CA LYS A 93 9.75 -49.27 25.35
C LYS A 93 8.77 -48.36 26.10
N GLY A 94 7.49 -48.47 25.75
CA GLY A 94 6.36 -47.73 26.28
C GLY A 94 6.11 -46.39 25.59
N VAL A 95 7.04 -45.87 24.79
CA VAL A 95 6.88 -44.53 24.19
C VAL A 95 6.18 -44.64 22.84
N PHE A 96 5.22 -43.76 22.60
CA PHE A 96 4.56 -43.60 21.31
C PHE A 96 4.41 -42.11 20.95
N THR A 97 4.28 -41.84 19.65
CA THR A 97 4.02 -40.52 19.07
C THR A 97 2.96 -40.69 17.99
N ILE A 98 1.89 -39.91 18.06
CA ILE A 98 0.79 -39.91 17.09
C ILE A 98 0.64 -38.50 16.55
N ASP A 99 0.65 -38.33 15.23
CA ASP A 99 0.24 -37.07 14.60
C ASP A 99 -1.27 -37.12 14.33
N VAL A 100 -2.02 -36.30 15.06
CA VAL A 100 -3.48 -36.23 14.99
C VAL A 100 -3.88 -35.16 14.00
N TYR A 101 -4.64 -35.52 12.96
CA TYR A 101 -5.04 -34.60 11.87
C TYR A 101 -6.57 -34.55 11.63
N GLY A 102 -7.37 -35.18 12.49
CA GLY A 102 -8.82 -35.34 12.29
C GLY A 102 -9.72 -34.30 12.97
N PHE A 103 -9.27 -33.60 14.01
CA PHE A 103 -10.14 -32.79 14.88
C PHE A 103 -10.27 -31.30 14.51
N ALA A 104 -9.87 -30.93 13.29
CA ALA A 104 -9.72 -29.52 12.87
C ALA A 104 -10.98 -28.66 13.11
N GLY A 105 -12.18 -29.22 12.90
CA GLY A 105 -13.45 -28.53 13.11
C GLY A 105 -13.93 -28.51 14.57
N ASP A 106 -13.44 -29.43 15.40
CA ASP A 106 -13.97 -29.66 16.75
C ASP A 106 -13.18 -28.94 17.84
N LEU A 107 -11.96 -28.50 17.53
CA LEU A 107 -11.07 -27.70 18.37
C LEU A 107 -11.37 -26.20 18.24
N ASN A 108 -12.61 -25.81 18.53
CA ASN A 108 -13.15 -24.46 18.32
C ASN A 108 -12.98 -23.50 19.52
N GLY A 109 -12.06 -23.77 20.44
CA GLY A 109 -11.80 -22.95 21.63
C GLY A 109 -12.64 -23.31 22.86
N GLU A 110 -13.64 -24.17 22.72
CA GLU A 110 -14.36 -24.76 23.86
C GLU A 110 -13.49 -25.79 24.61
N ALA A 111 -13.83 -26.08 25.86
CA ALA A 111 -13.11 -27.10 26.62
C ALA A 111 -13.30 -28.49 26.00
N ARG A 112 -12.19 -29.23 25.85
CA ARG A 112 -12.16 -30.57 25.25
C ARG A 112 -11.34 -31.53 26.10
N TRP A 113 -11.75 -32.80 26.09
CA TRP A 113 -11.06 -33.88 26.77
C TRP A 113 -10.80 -35.03 25.81
N LEU A 114 -9.55 -35.48 25.74
CA LEU A 114 -9.12 -36.61 24.94
C LEU A 114 -9.13 -37.87 25.81
N GLU A 115 -9.97 -38.82 25.44
CA GLU A 115 -9.92 -40.19 25.95
C GLU A 115 -9.05 -41.02 24.99
N VAL A 116 -8.03 -41.67 25.54
CA VAL A 116 -7.14 -42.53 24.77
C VAL A 116 -7.53 -43.97 25.04
N ALA A 117 -8.02 -44.68 24.03
CA ALA A 117 -8.25 -46.10 24.11
C ALA A 117 -7.23 -46.84 23.25
N VAL A 118 -6.64 -47.90 23.80
CA VAL A 118 -5.56 -48.64 23.15
C VAL A 118 -5.90 -50.12 23.08
N LYS A 119 -5.51 -50.76 21.98
CA LYS A 119 -5.59 -52.20 21.77
C LYS A 119 -4.26 -52.69 21.19
N CYS A 120 -3.47 -53.41 21.97
CA CYS A 120 -2.23 -54.04 21.52
C CYS A 120 -2.43 -55.53 21.25
N SER A 121 -1.37 -56.23 20.86
CA SER A 121 -1.41 -57.67 20.61
C SER A 121 -1.82 -58.43 21.88
N GLY A 122 -2.75 -59.38 21.71
CA GLY A 122 -3.32 -60.17 22.80
C GLY A 122 -4.51 -59.53 23.53
N ASP A 123 -4.85 -58.28 23.25
CA ASP A 123 -6.03 -57.63 23.83
C ASP A 123 -7.32 -58.06 23.10
N ALA A 124 -8.34 -58.44 23.86
CA ALA A 124 -9.64 -58.82 23.28
C ALA A 124 -10.34 -57.60 22.63
N ASP A 125 -10.28 -56.44 23.28
CA ASP A 125 -10.88 -55.19 22.82
C ASP A 125 -10.06 -53.96 23.29
N TYR A 126 -10.43 -52.76 22.83
CA TYR A 126 -9.84 -51.51 23.26
C TYR A 126 -10.04 -51.26 24.76
N VAL A 127 -8.97 -50.82 25.43
CA VAL A 127 -9.00 -50.40 26.84
C VAL A 127 -8.86 -48.88 26.90
N ALA A 128 -9.87 -48.20 27.43
CA ALA A 128 -9.82 -46.76 27.69
C ALA A 128 -8.88 -46.46 28.87
N LEU A 129 -7.95 -45.52 28.67
CA LEU A 129 -7.02 -45.06 29.68
C LEU A 129 -7.66 -43.88 30.44
N GLU A 130 -7.84 -44.06 31.74
CA GLU A 130 -8.38 -43.03 32.65
C GLU A 130 -7.25 -42.36 33.46
N PRO A 131 -7.37 -41.04 33.77
CA PRO A 131 -8.45 -40.14 33.38
C PRO A 131 -8.28 -39.56 31.97
N ARG A 132 -9.39 -39.09 31.36
CA ARG A 132 -9.33 -38.28 30.13
C ARG A 132 -8.43 -37.07 30.29
N GLN A 133 -7.63 -36.79 29.26
CA GLN A 133 -6.65 -35.71 29.30
C GLN A 133 -7.28 -34.42 28.76
N PRO A 134 -7.21 -33.28 29.49
CA PRO A 134 -7.73 -32.02 28.97
C PRO A 134 -6.89 -31.55 27.79
N LEU A 135 -7.53 -31.37 26.63
CA LEU A 135 -6.96 -30.60 25.52
C LEU A 135 -7.24 -29.13 25.82
N ARG A 136 -6.31 -28.51 26.55
CA ARG A 136 -6.33 -27.06 26.71
C ARG A 136 -6.08 -26.46 25.34
N PRO A 137 -6.79 -25.40 24.92
CA PRO A 137 -6.45 -24.72 23.69
C PRO A 137 -4.98 -24.29 23.78
N ALA A 138 -4.11 -24.96 23.02
CA ALA A 138 -2.94 -24.29 22.47
C ALA A 138 -3.50 -23.04 21.76
N PRO A 139 -2.83 -21.88 21.80
CA PRO A 139 -3.41 -20.65 21.24
C PRO A 139 -3.49 -20.77 19.71
N SER A 140 -4.50 -21.51 19.22
CA SER A 140 -5.04 -21.36 17.90
C SER A 140 -5.73 -20.01 17.94
N ALA A 141 -5.03 -18.98 17.51
CA ALA A 141 -5.68 -17.77 17.04
C ALA A 141 -6.50 -18.19 15.82
N MET A 142 -7.69 -18.76 16.05
CA MET A 142 -8.72 -18.81 15.03
C MET A 142 -8.84 -17.36 14.56
N ALA A 143 -8.50 -17.13 13.29
CA ALA A 143 -8.46 -15.81 12.69
C ALA A 143 -9.67 -15.00 13.17
N LEU A 144 -9.45 -13.79 13.70
CA LEU A 144 -10.56 -12.90 14.06
C LEU A 144 -11.52 -12.88 12.86
N PRO A 145 -12.80 -13.27 13.00
CA PRO A 145 -13.72 -13.31 11.87
C PRO A 145 -13.70 -11.97 11.12
N GLY A 146 -13.30 -12.03 9.85
CA GLY A 146 -13.14 -10.84 9.00
C GLY A 146 -11.72 -10.27 8.92
N LEU A 147 -10.73 -10.75 9.69
CA LEU A 147 -9.32 -10.40 9.51
C LEU A 147 -8.52 -11.62 9.07
N ARG A 148 -7.91 -11.54 7.89
CA ARG A 148 -7.01 -12.57 7.36
C ARG A 148 -5.72 -11.97 6.85
N THR A 149 -4.65 -12.74 6.89
CA THR A 149 -3.40 -12.38 6.22
C THR A 149 -3.29 -13.16 4.92
N SER A 150 -2.74 -12.54 3.86
CA SER A 150 -2.30 -13.28 2.68
C SER A 150 -0.79 -13.45 2.77
N HIS A 151 -0.36 -14.68 3.03
CA HIS A 151 1.06 -15.01 3.22
C HIS A 151 1.82 -14.88 1.89
N ASN A 152 3.05 -14.37 1.97
CA ASN A 152 4.04 -14.42 0.89
C ASN A 152 5.45 -14.31 1.49
N ASP A 153 6.48 -14.60 0.70
CA ASP A 153 7.89 -14.64 1.16
C ASP A 153 8.51 -13.26 1.44
N THR A 154 7.74 -12.17 1.32
CA THR A 154 8.27 -10.80 1.41
C THR A 154 7.54 -9.98 2.47
N SER A 155 6.36 -9.45 2.15
CA SER A 155 5.54 -8.63 3.03
C SER A 155 4.10 -9.13 2.93
N PRO A 156 3.58 -9.86 3.93
CA PRO A 156 2.22 -10.35 3.90
C PRO A 156 1.23 -9.18 3.89
N SER A 157 0.06 -9.38 3.27
CA SER A 157 -1.01 -8.38 3.30
C SER A 157 -1.96 -8.65 4.46
N VAL A 158 -2.57 -7.60 5.00
CA VAL A 158 -3.57 -7.66 6.08
C VAL A 158 -4.93 -7.25 5.52
N ILE A 159 -5.93 -8.13 5.61
CA ILE A 159 -7.24 -7.93 4.99
C ILE A 159 -8.35 -8.07 6.02
N GLY A 160 -8.89 -6.94 6.46
CA GLY A 160 -10.02 -6.81 7.38
C GLY A 160 -11.39 -6.70 6.69
N GLY A 161 -12.46 -6.95 7.45
CA GLY A 161 -13.86 -6.70 7.07
C GLY A 161 -14.55 -7.84 6.32
N TYR A 162 -15.40 -7.48 5.37
CA TYR A 162 -16.18 -8.41 4.56
C TYR A 162 -15.28 -9.39 3.81
N HIS A 163 -15.66 -10.67 3.82
CA HIS A 163 -14.85 -11.76 3.24
C HIS A 163 -14.57 -11.56 1.74
N GLY A 164 -15.38 -10.76 1.04
CA GLY A 164 -15.20 -10.42 -0.37
C GLY A 164 -14.19 -9.30 -0.66
N ASN A 165 -13.63 -8.61 0.34
CA ASN A 165 -12.53 -7.66 0.11
C ASN A 165 -11.35 -8.38 -0.55
N THR A 166 -10.62 -7.76 -1.47
CA THR A 166 -9.59 -8.46 -2.26
C THR A 166 -8.27 -7.71 -2.29
N VAL A 167 -7.18 -8.48 -2.36
CA VAL A 167 -5.85 -8.02 -2.75
C VAL A 167 -5.50 -8.77 -4.02
N ALA A 168 -5.00 -8.07 -5.05
CA ALA A 168 -4.66 -8.70 -6.32
C ALA A 168 -3.52 -9.72 -6.19
N ASP A 169 -3.45 -10.67 -7.13
CA ASP A 169 -2.43 -11.72 -7.10
C ASP A 169 -1.02 -11.14 -7.24
N GLY A 170 -0.06 -11.71 -6.49
CA GLY A 170 1.32 -11.22 -6.45
C GLY A 170 1.54 -9.88 -5.71
N VAL A 171 0.48 -9.22 -5.22
CA VAL A 171 0.62 -7.98 -4.43
C VAL A 171 1.17 -8.27 -3.03
N VAL A 172 2.14 -7.46 -2.61
CA VAL A 172 2.79 -7.55 -1.30
C VAL A 172 2.51 -6.31 -0.45
N GLY A 173 2.47 -6.49 0.87
CA GLY A 173 2.37 -5.41 1.85
C GLY A 173 1.07 -4.60 1.79
N ALA A 174 0.01 -5.15 1.21
CA ALA A 174 -1.27 -4.45 1.13
C ALA A 174 -1.98 -4.42 2.49
N THR A 175 -2.75 -3.36 2.74
CA THR A 175 -3.59 -3.26 3.95
C THR A 175 -5.01 -2.88 3.58
N ILE A 176 -5.98 -3.67 4.02
CA ILE A 176 -7.40 -3.30 4.07
C ILE A 176 -7.81 -3.32 5.54
N GLY A 177 -8.12 -2.16 6.11
CA GLY A 177 -8.43 -2.06 7.55
C GLY A 177 -9.76 -2.69 7.94
N GLY A 178 -10.73 -2.73 7.04
CA GLY A 178 -12.07 -3.26 7.33
C GLY A 178 -13.13 -2.88 6.29
N GLY A 179 -14.39 -3.00 6.69
CA GLY A 179 -15.54 -2.61 5.87
C GLY A 179 -15.81 -3.55 4.69
N GLY A 180 -16.48 -3.03 3.68
CA GLY A 180 -17.01 -3.79 2.55
C GLY A 180 -18.32 -4.51 2.88
N TYR A 181 -19.06 -4.89 1.84
CA TYR A 181 -20.21 -5.79 1.89
C TYR A 181 -20.47 -6.38 0.50
N ASN A 182 -21.47 -7.26 0.37
CA ASN A 182 -21.80 -7.89 -0.91
C ASN A 182 -22.02 -6.83 -2.02
N GLY A 183 -21.25 -6.94 -3.10
CA GLY A 183 -21.27 -6.00 -4.23
C GLY A 183 -20.47 -4.70 -4.05
N ASN A 184 -19.93 -4.42 -2.85
CA ASN A 184 -19.20 -3.18 -2.55
C ASN A 184 -17.93 -3.51 -1.74
N VAL A 185 -17.03 -4.23 -2.37
CA VAL A 185 -15.80 -4.74 -1.75
C VAL A 185 -14.68 -3.71 -1.82
N ASN A 186 -13.79 -3.70 -0.84
CA ASN A 186 -12.56 -2.91 -0.90
C ASN A 186 -11.47 -3.72 -1.61
N GLN A 187 -10.66 -3.04 -2.42
CA GLN A 187 -9.65 -3.65 -3.28
C GLN A 187 -8.30 -2.95 -3.15
N VAL A 188 -7.23 -3.74 -3.10
CA VAL A 188 -5.85 -3.25 -3.29
C VAL A 188 -5.22 -4.01 -4.44
N ASN A 189 -4.84 -3.31 -5.51
CA ASN A 189 -4.40 -3.93 -6.76
C ASN A 189 -2.90 -3.81 -7.03
N ALA A 190 -2.15 -3.09 -6.19
CA ALA A 190 -0.71 -2.91 -6.34
C ALA A 190 0.03 -2.91 -5.00
N ASN A 191 1.35 -3.11 -5.08
CA ASN A 191 2.23 -3.27 -3.93
C ASN A 191 2.12 -2.10 -2.95
N TYR A 192 2.08 -2.43 -1.66
CA TYR A 192 2.03 -1.50 -0.55
C TYR A 192 0.81 -0.55 -0.58
N GLY A 193 -0.22 -0.88 -1.35
CA GLY A 193 -1.46 -0.12 -1.37
C GLY A 193 -2.26 -0.28 -0.08
N THR A 194 -2.97 0.78 0.31
CA THR A 194 -3.75 0.80 1.56
C THR A 194 -5.16 1.31 1.33
N VAL A 195 -6.14 0.57 1.85
CA VAL A 195 -7.52 1.03 2.04
C VAL A 195 -7.83 1.01 3.53
N GLY A 196 -8.05 2.17 4.15
CA GLY A 196 -8.34 2.25 5.59
C GLY A 196 -9.65 1.55 5.99
N GLY A 197 -10.65 1.53 5.09
CA GLY A 197 -11.93 0.85 5.29
C GLY A 197 -13.01 1.40 4.37
N GLY A 198 -14.26 1.42 4.83
CA GLY A 198 -15.40 1.91 4.04
C GLY A 198 -15.94 0.84 3.08
N ALA A 199 -16.50 1.25 1.94
CA ALA A 199 -17.08 0.32 0.97
C ALA A 199 -16.75 0.70 -0.48
N ASN A 200 -16.50 -0.29 -1.33
CA ASN A 200 -16.20 -0.08 -2.75
C ASN A 200 -14.97 0.83 -3.02
N ASN A 201 -13.97 0.82 -2.14
CA ASN A 201 -12.76 1.64 -2.33
C ASN A 201 -11.65 0.84 -3.00
N THR A 202 -10.87 1.48 -3.87
CA THR A 202 -9.76 0.85 -4.61
C THR A 202 -8.46 1.63 -4.44
N ALA A 203 -7.41 0.97 -3.94
CA ALA A 203 -6.03 1.44 -4.05
C ALA A 203 -5.33 0.66 -5.17
N GLY A 204 -5.30 1.24 -6.37
CA GLY A 204 -4.84 0.61 -7.60
C GLY A 204 -3.37 0.83 -7.94
N GLY A 205 -2.77 1.94 -7.49
CA GLY A 205 -1.37 2.28 -7.76
C GLY A 205 -0.38 1.75 -6.70
N VAL A 206 0.89 1.59 -7.07
CA VAL A 206 1.96 1.26 -6.11
C VAL A 206 2.03 2.38 -5.06
N TYR A 207 2.05 2.03 -3.77
CA TYR A 207 1.98 2.98 -2.65
C TYR A 207 0.70 3.84 -2.60
N ALA A 208 -0.34 3.51 -3.36
CA ALA A 208 -1.57 4.29 -3.35
C ALA A 208 -2.34 4.09 -2.04
N ALA A 209 -3.02 5.15 -1.58
CA ALA A 209 -3.75 5.15 -0.33
C ALA A 209 -5.17 5.70 -0.49
N VAL A 210 -6.14 4.95 0.01
CA VAL A 210 -7.51 5.42 0.23
C VAL A 210 -7.80 5.38 1.74
N GLY A 211 -8.02 6.53 2.36
CA GLY A 211 -8.28 6.59 3.82
C GLY A 211 -9.59 5.92 4.23
N GLY A 212 -10.60 5.90 3.36
CA GLY A 212 -11.89 5.26 3.58
C GLY A 212 -12.99 5.87 2.71
N GLY A 213 -14.23 5.88 3.21
CA GLY A 213 -15.38 6.43 2.49
C GLY A 213 -16.06 5.42 1.56
N VAL A 214 -16.68 5.90 0.48
CA VAL A 214 -17.42 5.05 -0.45
C VAL A 214 -17.05 5.36 -1.91
N SER A 215 -16.75 4.32 -2.69
CA SER A 215 -16.45 4.44 -4.13
C SER A 215 -15.25 5.33 -4.45
N ASN A 216 -14.23 5.39 -3.59
CA ASN A 216 -13.02 6.16 -3.84
C ASN A 216 -11.95 5.32 -4.54
N VAL A 217 -11.21 5.92 -5.46
CA VAL A 217 -10.22 5.23 -6.30
C VAL A 217 -8.89 6.01 -6.31
N ALA A 218 -7.81 5.36 -5.91
CA ALA A 218 -6.44 5.87 -6.01
C ALA A 218 -5.60 4.95 -6.91
N ASP A 219 -5.55 5.24 -8.21
CA ASP A 219 -4.92 4.37 -9.23
C ASP A 219 -3.51 4.82 -9.63
N GLY A 220 -3.17 6.10 -9.43
CA GLY A 220 -1.82 6.59 -9.70
C GLY A 220 -0.82 6.01 -8.72
N MET A 221 0.42 5.77 -9.16
CA MET A 221 1.52 5.46 -8.24
C MET A 221 1.67 6.64 -7.24
N GLU A 222 1.76 6.32 -5.95
CA GLU A 222 1.80 7.29 -4.82
C GLU A 222 0.52 8.16 -4.70
N ALA A 223 -0.55 7.84 -5.41
CA ALA A 223 -1.79 8.61 -5.35
C ALA A 223 -2.51 8.45 -4.01
N THR A 224 -3.14 9.52 -3.55
CA THR A 224 -3.88 9.51 -2.28
C THR A 224 -5.29 10.04 -2.45
N VAL A 225 -6.28 9.32 -1.94
CA VAL A 225 -7.63 9.83 -1.67
C VAL A 225 -7.90 9.71 -0.18
N ALA A 226 -7.99 10.83 0.54
CA ALA A 226 -8.14 10.76 2.00
C ALA A 226 -9.50 10.17 2.43
N GLY A 227 -10.55 10.29 1.60
CA GLY A 227 -11.86 9.69 1.82
C GLY A 227 -12.97 10.36 1.00
N GLY A 228 -14.20 10.34 1.51
CA GLY A 228 -15.36 10.96 0.85
C GLY A 228 -16.18 10.00 0.00
N TYR A 229 -16.88 10.51 -1.02
CA TYR A 229 -17.70 9.73 -1.94
C TYR A 229 -17.29 9.95 -3.40
N ASN A 230 -17.01 8.87 -4.12
CA ASN A 230 -16.77 8.89 -5.56
C ASN A 230 -15.58 9.79 -6.00
N ASN A 231 -14.52 9.86 -5.21
CA ASN A 231 -13.32 10.62 -5.57
C ASN A 231 -12.29 9.75 -6.29
N GLN A 232 -11.56 10.32 -7.26
CA GLN A 232 -10.55 9.61 -8.05
C GLN A 232 -9.22 10.38 -8.08
N ALA A 233 -8.13 9.69 -7.74
CA ALA A 233 -6.75 10.16 -7.94
C ALA A 233 -6.03 9.16 -8.86
N SER A 234 -5.80 9.51 -10.13
CA SER A 234 -5.20 8.61 -11.13
C SER A 234 -3.85 9.06 -11.67
N GLY A 235 -3.44 10.31 -11.43
CA GLY A 235 -2.10 10.80 -11.79
C GLY A 235 -1.00 10.34 -10.84
N TYR A 236 0.26 10.32 -11.32
CA TYR A 236 1.42 10.04 -10.46
C TYR A 236 1.48 11.06 -9.30
N ALA A 237 1.54 10.57 -8.06
CA ALA A 237 1.51 11.37 -6.84
C ALA A 237 0.35 12.37 -6.76
N ALA A 238 -0.78 12.07 -7.42
CA ALA A 238 -1.98 12.91 -7.37
C ALA A 238 -2.69 12.78 -6.02
N THR A 239 -3.32 13.86 -5.56
CA THR A 239 -3.99 13.88 -4.25
C THR A 239 -5.40 14.42 -4.33
N VAL A 240 -6.36 13.71 -3.74
CA VAL A 240 -7.69 14.21 -3.43
C VAL A 240 -7.90 14.21 -1.90
N GLY A 241 -8.06 15.39 -1.32
CA GLY A 241 -8.26 15.57 0.12
C GLY A 241 -9.62 15.06 0.64
N GLY A 242 -10.58 14.83 -0.26
CA GLY A 242 -11.89 14.26 0.06
C GLY A 242 -13.02 14.94 -0.73
N GLY A 243 -14.20 15.02 -0.13
CA GLY A 243 -15.38 15.62 -0.77
C GLY A 243 -16.16 14.62 -1.62
N ILE A 244 -16.80 15.11 -2.68
CA ILE A 244 -17.66 14.31 -3.56
C ILE A 244 -17.25 14.47 -5.02
N SER A 245 -17.13 13.38 -5.77
CA SER A 245 -16.95 13.37 -7.24
C SER A 245 -15.74 14.18 -7.74
N ASN A 246 -14.69 14.32 -6.94
CA ASN A 246 -13.48 15.05 -7.32
C ASN A 246 -12.50 14.16 -8.07
N GLN A 247 -11.79 14.71 -9.05
CA GLN A 247 -10.85 13.99 -9.91
C GLN A 247 -9.50 14.70 -9.99
N ALA A 248 -8.42 14.02 -9.58
CA ALA A 248 -7.03 14.46 -9.79
C ALA A 248 -6.33 13.47 -10.71
N THR A 249 -6.25 13.81 -12.00
CA THR A 249 -5.91 12.85 -13.07
C THR A 249 -4.51 13.01 -13.65
N ALA A 250 -3.87 14.17 -13.44
CA ALA A 250 -2.52 14.44 -13.91
C ALA A 250 -1.46 14.27 -12.83
N THR A 251 -0.21 14.15 -13.27
CA THR A 251 0.96 14.07 -12.39
C THR A 251 1.04 15.28 -11.46
N PHE A 252 1.19 15.03 -10.15
CA PHE A 252 1.20 16.01 -9.07
C PHE A 252 -0.08 16.86 -8.93
N ALA A 253 -1.16 16.50 -9.62
CA ALA A 253 -2.44 17.20 -9.52
C ALA A 253 -3.04 17.06 -8.12
N THR A 254 -3.69 18.11 -7.63
CA THR A 254 -4.29 18.16 -6.30
C THR A 254 -5.70 18.71 -6.33
N VAL A 255 -6.64 18.01 -5.68
CA VAL A 255 -7.93 18.56 -5.31
C VAL A 255 -8.04 18.58 -3.79
N PRO A 256 -8.05 19.76 -3.13
CA PRO A 256 -8.10 19.82 -1.66
C PRO A 256 -9.43 19.30 -1.08
N GLY A 257 -10.50 19.28 -1.88
CA GLY A 257 -11.83 18.79 -1.52
C GLY A 257 -12.90 19.46 -2.39
N GLY A 258 -14.13 19.53 -1.88
CA GLY A 258 -15.26 20.17 -2.59
C GLY A 258 -16.16 19.17 -3.30
N TYR A 259 -16.88 19.62 -4.33
CA TYR A 259 -17.83 18.81 -5.09
C TYR A 259 -17.61 18.97 -6.59
N GLY A 260 -17.03 17.95 -7.22
CA GLY A 260 -16.92 17.83 -8.68
C GLY A 260 -15.83 18.68 -9.34
N ALA A 261 -14.69 18.89 -8.67
CA ALA A 261 -13.52 19.51 -9.28
C ALA A 261 -12.73 18.49 -10.13
N VAL A 262 -12.06 18.97 -11.18
CA VAL A 262 -11.20 18.17 -12.05
C VAL A 262 -9.85 18.87 -12.22
N ALA A 263 -8.81 18.32 -11.60
CA ALA A 263 -7.42 18.70 -11.85
C ALA A 263 -6.81 17.74 -12.89
N SER A 264 -6.54 18.26 -14.09
CA SER A 264 -6.17 17.47 -15.28
C SER A 264 -4.85 17.91 -15.92
N HIS A 265 -4.19 18.92 -15.37
CA HIS A 265 -2.87 19.36 -15.81
C HIS A 265 -1.78 19.06 -14.78
N TYR A 266 -0.53 19.00 -15.26
CA TYR A 266 0.64 18.79 -14.42
C TYR A 266 0.69 19.81 -13.27
N GLY A 267 0.70 19.31 -12.03
CA GLY A 267 0.78 20.15 -10.82
C GLY A 267 -0.42 21.08 -10.59
N GLU A 268 -1.54 20.88 -11.27
CA GLU A 268 -2.75 21.70 -11.10
C GLU A 268 -3.36 21.49 -9.72
N MET A 269 -3.70 22.59 -9.04
CA MET A 269 -4.64 22.55 -7.93
C MET A 269 -6.01 23.04 -8.38
N ALA A 270 -7.05 22.21 -8.31
CA ALA A 270 -8.42 22.58 -8.71
C ALA A 270 -9.42 22.50 -7.54
N TYR A 271 -10.39 23.39 -7.51
CA TYR A 271 -11.48 23.40 -6.52
C TYR A 271 -12.82 23.76 -7.15
N ALA A 272 -13.89 23.07 -6.72
CA ALA A 272 -15.26 23.32 -7.14
C ALA A 272 -16.23 23.12 -5.96
N SER A 273 -17.32 23.88 -5.96
CA SER A 273 -18.44 23.73 -5.02
C SER A 273 -19.66 23.04 -5.63
N GLY A 274 -19.53 22.56 -6.86
CA GLY A 274 -20.55 21.91 -7.66
C GLY A 274 -20.21 22.05 -9.15
N TYR A 275 -21.11 21.56 -10.00
CA TYR A 275 -21.00 21.67 -11.45
C TYR A 275 -22.39 21.81 -12.07
N PHE A 276 -22.46 22.35 -13.28
CA PHE A 276 -23.69 22.43 -14.05
C PHE A 276 -24.01 21.07 -14.69
N GLY A 277 -25.28 20.68 -14.69
CA GLY A 277 -25.71 19.41 -15.28
C GLY A 277 -25.08 18.19 -14.59
N SER A 278 -24.39 17.35 -15.36
CA SER A 278 -23.80 16.08 -14.91
C SER A 278 -22.28 15.97 -15.12
N THR A 279 -21.61 17.06 -15.49
CA THR A 279 -20.18 17.03 -15.90
C THR A 279 -19.32 17.78 -14.89
N ALA A 280 -18.49 17.06 -14.14
CA ALA A 280 -17.52 17.66 -13.23
C ALA A 280 -16.53 18.58 -13.97
N GLY A 281 -16.03 19.60 -13.26
CA GLY A 281 -15.01 20.52 -13.76
C GLY A 281 -15.49 21.55 -14.79
N ASN A 282 -16.80 21.74 -14.95
CA ASN A 282 -17.36 22.81 -15.80
C ASN A 282 -17.66 24.12 -15.05
N ALA A 283 -17.40 24.16 -13.73
CA ALA A 283 -17.56 25.33 -12.88
C ALA A 283 -16.53 25.26 -11.74
N GLN A 284 -15.30 25.69 -12.00
CA GLN A 284 -14.20 25.54 -11.04
C GLN A 284 -13.20 26.69 -11.08
N THR A 285 -12.32 26.72 -10.08
CA THR A 285 -11.12 27.56 -10.05
C THR A 285 -9.89 26.67 -9.98
N SER A 286 -8.82 27.07 -10.68
CA SER A 286 -7.55 26.36 -10.65
C SER A 286 -6.39 27.29 -10.34
N LEU A 287 -5.30 26.70 -9.82
CA LEU A 287 -4.02 27.32 -9.58
C LEU A 287 -2.93 26.49 -10.27
N TYR A 288 -2.12 27.15 -11.09
CA TYR A 288 -1.01 26.55 -11.82
C TYR A 288 0.30 27.28 -11.49
N VAL A 289 1.41 26.57 -11.62
CA VAL A 289 2.75 27.13 -11.54
C VAL A 289 3.52 26.74 -12.80
N LEU A 290 3.95 27.74 -13.58
CA LEU A 290 4.78 27.56 -14.76
C LEU A 290 6.19 28.05 -14.47
N ARG A 291 7.18 27.44 -15.11
CA ARG A 291 8.59 27.83 -14.97
C ARG A 291 9.35 27.68 -16.29
N GLY A 292 10.47 28.39 -16.40
CA GLY A 292 11.31 28.36 -17.59
C GLY A 292 12.57 29.21 -17.43
N LEU A 293 13.44 29.11 -18.43
CA LEU A 293 14.68 29.89 -18.56
C LEU A 293 14.65 30.66 -19.88
N SER A 294 14.96 31.96 -19.85
CA SER A 294 15.29 32.73 -21.05
C SER A 294 16.79 32.96 -21.11
N ASN A 295 17.38 32.84 -22.30
CA ASN A 295 18.79 33.11 -22.57
C ASN A 295 18.85 33.94 -23.86
N GLY A 296 18.72 35.27 -23.72
CA GLY A 296 18.61 36.15 -24.88
C GLY A 296 17.28 36.90 -24.97
N SER A 297 17.21 37.67 -26.05
CA SER A 297 16.10 38.51 -26.48
C SER A 297 15.05 37.77 -27.32
N ASP A 298 15.03 36.44 -27.30
CA ASP A 298 13.93 35.67 -27.90
C ASP A 298 12.85 35.41 -26.86
N TRP A 299 11.58 35.45 -27.30
CA TRP A 299 10.46 35.03 -26.47
C TRP A 299 10.56 33.53 -26.17
N VAL A 300 10.47 33.17 -24.90
CA VAL A 300 10.39 31.79 -24.44
C VAL A 300 9.09 31.57 -23.68
N TYR A 301 8.52 30.37 -23.78
CA TYR A 301 7.32 30.00 -23.07
C TYR A 301 7.65 29.31 -21.74
N LEU A 302 6.85 29.63 -20.71
CA LEU A 302 6.87 28.93 -19.45
C LEU A 302 5.94 27.72 -19.52
N TYR A 303 6.34 26.61 -18.90
CA TYR A 303 5.57 25.37 -18.90
C TYR A 303 5.36 24.85 -17.47
N LEU A 304 4.29 24.09 -17.25
CA LEU A 304 3.91 23.49 -15.97
C LEU A 304 4.98 22.53 -15.43
N ASP A 305 5.57 21.74 -16.32
CA ASP A 305 6.67 20.82 -16.04
C ASP A 305 8.06 21.46 -16.26
N GLY A 306 8.08 22.71 -16.75
CA GLY A 306 9.29 23.43 -17.15
C GLY A 306 9.87 23.00 -18.49
N SER A 307 9.15 22.21 -19.30
CA SER A 307 9.61 21.74 -20.60
C SER A 307 8.59 21.89 -21.72
N ASN A 308 7.40 21.28 -21.61
CA ASN A 308 6.44 21.25 -22.72
C ASN A 308 4.96 21.19 -22.33
N GLN A 309 4.63 20.99 -21.05
CA GLN A 309 3.24 20.92 -20.61
C GLN A 309 2.68 22.34 -20.42
N ALA A 310 1.75 22.78 -21.27
CA ALA A 310 1.08 24.07 -21.13
C ALA A 310 -0.37 23.94 -20.63
N ILE A 311 -1.03 25.08 -20.42
CA ILE A 311 -2.41 25.11 -19.94
C ILE A 311 -3.34 24.95 -21.14
N THR A 312 -4.06 23.84 -21.19
CA THR A 312 -5.10 23.62 -22.20
C THR A 312 -6.44 24.13 -21.69
N ILE A 313 -7.23 24.67 -22.61
CA ILE A 313 -8.62 25.05 -22.36
C ILE A 313 -9.45 24.18 -23.29
N ALA A 314 -10.36 23.36 -22.78
CA ALA A 314 -11.22 22.54 -23.64
C ALA A 314 -12.21 23.41 -24.44
N ASP A 315 -12.73 22.88 -25.55
CA ASP A 315 -13.73 23.59 -26.34
C ASP A 315 -15.01 23.84 -25.52
N GLY A 316 -15.68 24.96 -25.77
CA GLY A 316 -16.88 25.34 -25.05
C GLY A 316 -16.62 25.98 -23.67
N ARG A 317 -15.44 26.58 -23.48
CA ARG A 317 -15.03 27.14 -22.18
C ARG A 317 -14.64 28.60 -22.26
N THR A 318 -14.98 29.32 -21.20
CA THR A 318 -14.48 30.66 -20.92
C THR A 318 -13.73 30.65 -19.60
N VAL A 319 -12.52 31.20 -19.61
CA VAL A 319 -11.59 31.21 -18.48
C VAL A 319 -11.11 32.64 -18.23
N VAL A 320 -11.37 33.17 -17.05
CA VAL A 320 -10.69 34.39 -16.57
C VAL A 320 -9.41 33.97 -15.88
N PHE A 321 -8.31 34.71 -16.11
CA PHE A 321 -7.02 34.44 -15.49
C PHE A 321 -6.42 35.69 -14.83
N ASP A 322 -5.70 35.44 -13.73
CA ASP A 322 -4.89 36.38 -12.96
C ASP A 322 -3.50 35.78 -12.77
N ILE A 323 -2.47 36.42 -13.32
CA ILE A 323 -1.13 35.86 -13.45
C ILE A 323 -0.10 36.78 -12.79
N LEU A 324 0.67 36.23 -11.87
CA LEU A 324 1.86 36.88 -11.33
C LEU A 324 3.10 36.23 -11.92
N VAL A 325 3.97 37.03 -12.53
CA VAL A 325 5.24 36.57 -13.13
C VAL A 325 6.38 37.23 -12.38
N VAL A 326 7.42 36.45 -12.07
CA VAL A 326 8.67 36.94 -11.50
C VAL A 326 9.85 36.43 -12.32
N GLY A 327 10.77 37.34 -12.62
CA GLY A 327 12.06 37.08 -13.25
C GLY A 327 13.20 37.37 -12.30
N ARG A 328 14.23 36.52 -12.33
CA ARG A 328 15.46 36.72 -11.56
C ARG A 328 16.66 36.35 -12.41
N SER A 329 17.63 37.25 -12.49
CA SER A 329 18.90 36.94 -13.15
C SER A 329 19.55 35.72 -12.50
N SER A 330 20.05 34.81 -13.33
CA SER A 330 20.71 33.56 -12.93
C SER A 330 22.24 33.69 -12.90
N THR A 331 22.78 34.84 -13.32
CA THR A 331 24.20 35.15 -13.25
C THR A 331 24.50 36.03 -12.04
N SER A 332 25.74 35.98 -11.56
CA SER A 332 26.21 36.73 -10.38
C SER A 332 26.28 38.24 -10.60
N ASP A 333 26.04 38.73 -11.82
CA ASP A 333 26.63 39.97 -12.30
C ASP A 333 25.65 41.16 -12.29
N GLY A 334 24.34 40.91 -12.14
CA GLY A 334 23.33 41.99 -12.11
C GLY A 334 22.42 41.97 -10.88
N ASN A 335 22.21 40.81 -10.25
CA ASN A 335 21.21 40.66 -9.19
C ASN A 335 19.83 41.26 -9.57
N GLU A 336 19.53 41.33 -10.87
CA GLU A 336 18.34 41.95 -11.44
C GLU A 336 17.11 41.09 -11.19
N SER A 337 15.97 41.78 -11.14
CA SER A 337 14.67 41.20 -10.97
C SER A 337 13.61 42.00 -11.72
N ALA A 338 12.54 41.29 -12.08
CA ALA A 338 11.34 41.91 -12.63
C ALA A 338 10.09 41.21 -12.09
N GLY A 339 9.00 41.94 -12.00
CA GLY A 339 7.70 41.44 -11.59
C GLY A 339 6.61 41.98 -12.49
N TYR A 340 5.69 41.10 -12.92
CA TYR A 340 4.57 41.46 -13.78
C TYR A 340 3.25 40.92 -13.22
N HIS A 341 2.18 41.66 -13.47
CA HIS A 341 0.81 41.23 -13.23
C HIS A 341 0.05 41.23 -14.55
N ILE A 342 -0.48 40.08 -14.95
CA ILE A 342 -1.23 39.93 -16.20
C ILE A 342 -2.65 39.49 -15.86
N ARG A 343 -3.64 40.19 -16.41
CA ARG A 343 -5.06 39.88 -16.22
C ARG A 343 -5.76 39.78 -17.55
N GLY A 344 -6.65 38.81 -17.69
CA GLY A 344 -7.34 38.61 -18.94
C GLY A 344 -8.45 37.58 -18.91
N VAL A 345 -8.99 37.34 -20.09
CA VAL A 345 -10.00 36.33 -20.36
C VAL A 345 -9.62 35.59 -21.63
N ALA A 346 -9.80 34.27 -21.61
CA ALA A 346 -9.64 33.38 -22.74
C ALA A 346 -10.96 32.65 -23.01
N GLU A 347 -11.28 32.45 -24.27
CA GLU A 347 -12.45 31.73 -24.74
C GLU A 347 -12.01 30.73 -25.80
N ARG A 348 -12.47 29.48 -25.66
CA ARG A 348 -12.39 28.50 -26.74
C ARG A 348 -13.79 28.14 -27.24
N ALA A 349 -14.04 28.46 -28.50
CA ALA A 349 -15.28 28.14 -29.18
C ALA A 349 -14.97 27.55 -30.57
N GLU A 350 -15.61 26.42 -30.89
CA GLU A 350 -15.46 25.72 -32.17
C GLU A 350 -13.98 25.41 -32.50
N GLY A 351 -13.20 25.09 -31.47
CA GLY A 351 -11.77 24.78 -31.56
C GLY A 351 -10.83 25.99 -31.57
N VAL A 352 -11.35 27.20 -31.73
CA VAL A 352 -10.54 28.43 -31.83
C VAL A 352 -10.34 29.03 -30.44
N LEU A 353 -9.08 29.22 -30.03
CA LEU A 353 -8.73 29.96 -28.81
C LEU A 353 -8.56 31.45 -29.12
N SER A 354 -9.33 32.28 -28.44
CA SER A 354 -9.16 33.74 -28.41
C SER A 354 -8.87 34.19 -26.99
N PHE A 355 -8.06 35.23 -26.81
CA PHE A 355 -7.81 35.81 -25.50
C PHE A 355 -7.55 37.31 -25.56
N TRP A 356 -7.80 37.98 -24.44
CA TRP A 356 -7.55 39.41 -24.24
C TRP A 356 -6.89 39.60 -22.89
N SER A 357 -5.77 40.32 -22.87
CA SER A 357 -4.98 40.52 -21.66
C SER A 357 -4.44 41.93 -21.54
N ASN A 358 -4.29 42.39 -20.30
CA ASN A 358 -3.51 43.58 -19.95
C ASN A 358 -2.29 43.14 -19.13
N VAL A 359 -1.11 43.62 -19.52
CA VAL A 359 0.16 43.39 -18.80
C VAL A 359 0.50 44.65 -18.02
N TYR A 360 0.79 44.49 -16.74
CA TYR A 360 1.27 45.56 -15.87
C TYR A 360 2.66 45.19 -15.35
N SER A 361 3.68 46.00 -15.67
CA SER A 361 4.97 45.94 -14.98
C SER A 361 4.77 46.43 -13.53
N LEU A 362 5.14 45.60 -12.57
CA LEU A 362 5.12 45.96 -11.14
C LEU A 362 6.44 46.64 -10.75
N HIS A 363 7.56 46.11 -11.25
CA HIS A 363 8.91 46.66 -11.14
C HIS A 363 9.84 45.91 -12.11
N GLU A 364 10.81 46.61 -12.68
CA GLU A 364 11.86 46.06 -13.55
C GLU A 364 13.19 46.73 -13.21
N ASP A 365 14.21 45.93 -12.88
CA ASP A 365 15.60 46.42 -12.78
C ASP A 365 16.23 46.61 -14.16
N ASP A 366 15.75 45.87 -15.15
CA ASP A 366 16.11 45.97 -16.56
C ASP A 366 14.85 46.14 -17.42
N ALA A 367 14.74 47.27 -18.12
CA ALA A 367 13.60 47.62 -18.96
C ALA A 367 13.51 46.84 -20.28
N SER A 368 14.51 46.00 -20.59
CA SER A 368 14.48 45.11 -21.75
C SER A 368 13.77 43.78 -21.48
N TRP A 369 13.49 43.45 -20.23
CA TRP A 369 12.74 42.24 -19.90
C TRP A 369 11.26 42.47 -20.11
N GLU A 370 10.55 41.46 -20.61
CA GLU A 370 9.10 41.55 -20.85
C GLU A 370 8.39 40.24 -20.51
N ALA A 371 7.09 40.33 -20.19
CA ALA A 371 6.22 39.18 -20.00
C ALA A 371 4.88 39.40 -20.69
N GLY A 372 4.26 38.32 -21.16
CA GLY A 372 3.00 38.37 -21.89
C GLY A 372 2.28 37.03 -21.90
N VAL A 373 1.09 37.03 -22.49
CA VAL A 373 0.30 35.81 -22.71
C VAL A 373 0.21 35.56 -24.21
N PHE A 374 0.42 34.30 -24.60
CA PHE A 374 0.50 33.89 -25.99
C PHE A 374 -0.31 32.61 -26.20
N THR A 375 -0.58 32.33 -27.48
CA THR A 375 -0.96 30.99 -27.91
C THR A 375 0.32 30.20 -28.17
N ALA A 376 0.48 29.07 -27.48
CA ALA A 376 1.56 28.11 -27.79
C ALA A 376 1.35 27.50 -29.19
N PRO A 377 2.37 26.86 -29.81
CA PRO A 377 2.26 26.28 -31.15
C PRO A 377 1.07 25.32 -31.35
N ASP A 378 0.64 24.64 -30.29
CA ASP A 378 -0.47 23.68 -30.30
C ASP A 378 -1.83 24.30 -29.96
N GLY A 379 -1.91 25.63 -29.89
CA GLY A 379 -3.17 26.34 -29.64
C GLY A 379 -3.50 26.53 -28.15
N GLU A 380 -2.54 26.38 -27.24
CA GLU A 380 -2.72 26.40 -25.79
C GLU A 380 -2.46 27.79 -25.18
N LEU A 381 -3.01 28.07 -23.98
CA LEU A 381 -2.73 29.31 -23.25
C LEU A 381 -1.37 29.17 -22.56
N THR A 382 -0.43 30.06 -22.86
CA THR A 382 0.89 30.06 -22.20
C THR A 382 1.34 31.46 -21.80
N VAL A 383 2.29 31.51 -20.87
CA VAL A 383 2.99 32.73 -20.45
C VAL A 383 4.30 32.79 -21.20
N GLY A 384 4.49 33.83 -21.99
CA GLY A 384 5.76 34.13 -22.64
C GLY A 384 6.55 35.12 -21.80
N VAL A 385 7.86 34.97 -21.81
CA VAL A 385 8.80 35.89 -21.18
C VAL A 385 9.99 36.12 -22.12
N HIS A 386 10.66 37.24 -21.92
CA HIS A 386 11.80 37.68 -22.71
C HIS A 386 12.81 38.31 -21.75
N GLY A 387 14.10 37.95 -21.89
CA GLY A 387 15.21 38.56 -21.15
C GLY A 387 16.11 39.35 -22.09
N ASN A 388 17.38 39.57 -21.72
CA ASN A 388 18.36 40.20 -22.60
C ASN A 388 19.42 39.19 -23.07
N ASP A 389 20.27 39.61 -24.02
CA ASP A 389 21.40 38.80 -24.53
C ASP A 389 22.57 38.67 -23.54
N GLU A 390 22.46 39.29 -22.36
CA GLU A 390 23.54 39.40 -21.37
C GLU A 390 23.37 38.43 -20.18
N THR A 391 22.13 38.10 -19.82
CA THR A 391 21.82 37.34 -18.60
C THR A 391 20.80 36.23 -18.85
N ALA A 392 21.12 35.04 -18.35
CA ALA A 392 20.14 33.96 -18.24
C ALA A 392 19.14 34.31 -17.14
N VAL A 393 17.83 34.25 -17.39
CA VAL A 393 16.81 34.63 -16.42
C VAL A 393 15.94 33.42 -16.05
N ARG A 394 15.77 33.19 -14.75
CA ARG A 394 14.82 32.22 -14.21
C ARG A 394 13.47 32.89 -14.05
N TRP A 395 12.46 32.24 -14.59
CA TRP A 395 11.10 32.75 -14.58
C TRP A 395 10.16 31.78 -13.91
N VAL A 396 9.26 32.32 -13.10
CA VAL A 396 8.14 31.59 -12.52
C VAL A 396 6.88 32.41 -12.71
N ALA A 397 5.81 31.76 -13.14
CA ALA A 397 4.48 32.33 -13.20
C ALA A 397 3.51 31.51 -12.35
N VAL A 398 2.69 32.20 -11.55
CA VAL A 398 1.51 31.62 -10.92
C VAL A 398 0.29 32.07 -11.71
N VAL A 399 -0.53 31.14 -12.15
CA VAL A 399 -1.76 31.41 -12.90
C VAL A 399 -2.94 30.95 -12.05
N ARG A 400 -3.80 31.88 -11.67
CA ARG A 400 -5.09 31.57 -11.03
C ARG A 400 -6.20 31.75 -12.05
N THR A 401 -7.11 30.78 -12.14
CA THR A 401 -8.23 30.81 -13.08
C THR A 401 -9.58 30.73 -12.38
N ALA A 402 -10.61 31.26 -13.02
CA ALA A 402 -12.00 30.89 -12.79
C ALA A 402 -12.61 30.53 -14.14
N GLU A 403 -13.23 29.36 -14.24
CA GLU A 403 -13.71 28.82 -15.50
C GLU A 403 -15.16 28.34 -15.45
N VAL A 404 -15.83 28.48 -16.59
CA VAL A 404 -17.16 27.97 -16.84
C VAL A 404 -17.22 27.33 -18.23
N ALA A 405 -17.95 26.23 -18.36
CA ALA A 405 -18.28 25.60 -19.64
C ALA A 405 -19.81 25.55 -19.84
N TRP A 406 -20.27 25.56 -21.09
CA TRP A 406 -21.69 25.47 -21.45
C TRP A 406 -22.13 24.10 -21.93
#